data_AF-A0AAV0GH05-F1
#
_entry.id   AF-A0AAV0GH05-F1
#
_cell.length_a   1.000
_cell.length_b   1.000
_cell.length_c   1.000
_cell.angle_alpha   90.00
_cell.angle_beta   90.00
_cell.angle_gamma   90.00
#
_symmetry.space_group_name_H-M   'P 1'
#
loop_
_entity.id
_entity.type
_entity.pdbx_description
1 polymer ?
#
loop_
_entity_poly.entity_id
_entity_poly.type
_entity_poly.pdbx_seq_one_letter_code
_entity_poly.pdbx_strand_id
1 'polypeptide(L)'
;MESVFASPNLSPAIPRHTHKCPAIRTLTVSFSKGLTSSLRGASRRSSLRPFPVPAAVRCEASSSLRRPEYTPNRISDPNYVRIFDTTLRDGEQSPGATMTSTEKLAVARQLAKLGVDIIEAGFPASSEADLEAVRMIAEEVGCGEGDHVPVICGLARCNKRDIDKAWEAVKHAKKPRIHTFIATSEIHMKFKLEMSKEQVVEKATSMVAYARSLGCQDVEFSPEDAGRSDREFLYEILGEVIKAGATTLNIPDTVGYTIPTEFGKLIADIKANTPGIENVIISTHCQNDLGLATANTLAGACAGARQLEVTINGIGERAGNASFEEVVMALKCRGEQVFGGLYTGISTQHIIMTSKMVEEYTGLHVQPHKAIVGSNAFAHESGIHQDGMLKNKDTYEIMSPEDIGLHRANESGIVLGKLSGRHALQAKIMELGYEIEGKQLEDLFWRFKSVAGMKKKVTEEDLIALVSDEVFQPQVFWRLGDAQVTCGSLGLSTATVKLIDADGEEHIACSVGTGPVDAAYKAVDLITKVPITLLEYSMTAVTEGIDAIATTRVLIRNNSTPDHGLTGESANRSYSGTGASMDIVISSVRAYIGALNKLLGFQKLVSRYNKTEGTSVV
;
A
#
# COMPACT_ATOMS: atom_id res chain seq x y z
N MET A 1 -46.02 -19.27 36.04
CA MET A 1 -47.08 -20.29 36.19
C MET A 1 -47.07 -21.09 34.89
N GLU A 2 -46.17 -22.07 34.79
CA GLU A 2 -46.31 -23.50 35.16
C GLU A 2 -46.65 -24.34 33.92
N SER A 3 -45.66 -25.04 33.33
CA SER A 3 -45.36 -26.49 33.43
C SER A 3 -46.06 -27.29 32.30
N VAL A 4 -45.43 -28.21 31.56
CA VAL A 4 -44.90 -29.52 32.00
C VAL A 4 -43.81 -30.03 31.03
N PHE A 5 -42.74 -30.60 31.62
CA PHE A 5 -41.67 -31.40 31.00
C PHE A 5 -42.00 -32.91 31.10
N ALA A 6 -41.61 -33.72 30.12
CA ALA A 6 -41.26 -35.14 30.32
C ALA A 6 -40.38 -35.70 29.19
N SER A 7 -39.22 -36.24 29.56
CA SER A 7 -38.30 -37.05 28.73
C SER A 7 -38.74 -38.53 28.68
N PRO A 8 -38.10 -39.36 27.83
CA PRO A 8 -37.45 -40.54 28.43
C PRO A 8 -36.05 -40.86 27.89
N ASN A 9 -35.27 -41.47 28.78
CA ASN A 9 -33.92 -42.00 28.63
C ASN A 9 -33.85 -43.29 27.81
N LEU A 10 -32.72 -43.53 27.15
CA LEU A 10 -32.13 -44.86 26.96
C LEU A 10 -30.62 -44.75 26.65
N SER A 11 -29.80 -45.29 27.55
CA SER A 11 -28.36 -45.53 27.39
C SER A 11 -28.11 -46.91 26.75
N PRO A 12 -26.91 -47.17 26.19
CA PRO A 12 -26.04 -48.10 26.91
C PRO A 12 -24.53 -47.77 26.94
N ALA A 13 -23.94 -48.30 28.02
CA ALA A 13 -22.55 -48.49 28.45
C ALA A 13 -21.37 -48.32 27.46
N ILE A 14 -20.32 -47.64 27.95
CA ILE A 14 -18.94 -47.66 27.43
C ILE A 14 -18.00 -48.14 28.57
N PRO A 15 -17.06 -49.08 28.31
CA PRO A 15 -16.17 -49.61 29.35
C PRO A 15 -14.97 -48.68 29.63
N ARG A 16 -14.58 -48.59 30.91
CA ARG A 16 -13.41 -47.86 31.39
C ARG A 16 -12.14 -48.71 31.20
N HIS A 17 -11.19 -48.23 30.40
CA HIS A 17 -9.79 -48.65 30.46
C HIS A 17 -8.92 -47.53 31.04
N THR A 18 -8.19 -47.86 32.09
CA THR A 18 -7.21 -47.01 32.78
C THR A 18 -5.83 -47.17 32.12
N HIS A 19 -5.32 -46.11 31.50
CA HIS A 19 -3.90 -45.99 31.16
C HIS A 19 -3.30 -44.73 31.82
N LYS A 20 -2.28 -44.97 32.64
CA LYS A 20 -1.47 -43.97 33.36
C LYS A 20 -0.61 -43.19 32.36
N CYS A 21 -0.66 -41.85 32.40
CA CYS A 21 0.33 -40.97 31.77
C CYS A 21 1.64 -40.96 32.59
N PRO A 22 2.84 -41.07 31.99
CA PRO A 22 4.08 -40.74 32.66
C PRO A 22 4.44 -39.26 32.50
N ALA A 23 5.06 -38.72 33.55
CA ALA A 23 5.41 -37.32 33.75
C ALA A 23 6.47 -36.79 32.77
N ILE A 24 6.30 -35.52 32.39
CA ILE A 24 7.26 -34.70 31.64
C ILE A 24 8.48 -34.44 32.54
N ARG A 25 9.66 -34.95 32.14
CA ARG A 25 10.95 -34.59 32.75
C ARG A 25 11.55 -33.39 32.01
N THR A 26 11.67 -32.29 32.73
CA THR A 26 12.46 -31.11 32.39
C THR A 26 13.94 -31.47 32.32
N LEU A 27 14.57 -31.33 31.15
CA LEU A 27 16.01 -31.47 30.98
C LEU A 27 16.66 -30.08 31.00
N THR A 28 17.21 -29.71 32.16
CA THR A 28 18.18 -28.63 32.32
C THR A 28 19.56 -29.15 31.92
N VAL A 29 20.18 -28.54 30.91
CA VAL A 29 21.58 -28.84 30.55
C VAL A 29 22.48 -27.81 31.24
N SER A 30 23.31 -28.28 32.17
CA SER A 30 24.39 -27.51 32.78
C SER A 30 25.68 -27.69 31.97
N PHE A 31 26.40 -26.59 31.74
CA PHE A 31 27.76 -26.62 31.20
C PHE A 31 28.74 -27.01 32.30
N SER A 32 29.49 -28.10 32.10
CA SER A 32 30.69 -28.39 32.87
C SER A 32 31.87 -28.70 31.95
N LYS A 33 33.03 -28.17 32.36
CA LYS A 33 34.32 -28.15 31.66
C LYS A 33 35.04 -29.50 31.78
N GLY A 34 35.76 -29.88 30.72
CA GLY A 34 37.12 -30.41 30.85
C GLY A 34 37.39 -31.86 30.41
N LEU A 35 38.21 -31.98 29.33
CA LEU A 35 39.32 -32.94 29.07
C LEU A 35 39.00 -34.47 29.13
N THR A 36 39.50 -35.39 28.28
CA THR A 36 40.64 -35.47 27.35
C THR A 36 40.61 -36.83 26.60
N SER A 37 41.31 -36.89 25.46
CA SER A 37 41.80 -38.10 24.73
C SER A 37 40.76 -38.91 23.95
N SER A 38 40.99 -39.51 22.76
CA SER A 38 42.09 -39.62 21.78
C SER A 38 41.41 -40.15 20.49
N LEU A 39 41.77 -39.79 19.25
CA LEU A 39 42.75 -40.47 18.41
C LEU A 39 42.75 -39.85 16.98
N ARG A 40 43.95 -39.42 16.58
CA ARG A 40 44.60 -39.47 15.24
C ARG A 40 43.75 -39.58 13.95
N GLY A 41 43.99 -38.65 13.02
CA GLY A 41 43.84 -38.92 11.58
C GLY A 41 43.84 -37.70 10.65
N ALA A 42 44.96 -37.48 9.96
CA ALA A 42 45.15 -36.77 8.68
C ALA A 42 44.89 -35.24 8.59
N SER A 43 46.02 -34.53 8.51
CA SER A 43 46.17 -33.14 8.06
C SER A 43 45.75 -32.95 6.60
N ARG A 44 44.76 -32.08 6.35
CA ARG A 44 44.66 -31.26 5.13
C ARG A 44 44.40 -29.81 5.55
N ARG A 45 45.40 -28.95 5.39
CA ARG A 45 45.23 -27.49 5.43
C ARG A 45 44.39 -27.08 4.22
N SER A 46 43.09 -26.84 4.41
CA SER A 46 42.34 -25.98 3.51
C SER A 46 42.39 -24.56 4.08
N SER A 47 43.06 -23.67 3.36
CA SER A 47 42.93 -22.24 3.58
C SER A 47 41.48 -21.85 3.28
N LEU A 48 40.67 -21.67 4.32
CA LEU A 48 39.38 -21.02 4.19
C LEU A 48 39.64 -19.61 3.70
N ARG A 49 39.39 -19.37 2.41
CA ARG A 49 39.26 -18.01 1.88
C ARG A 49 38.10 -17.35 2.65
N PRO A 50 38.25 -16.11 3.13
CA PRO A 50 37.11 -15.40 3.71
C PRO A 50 36.01 -15.33 2.65
N PHE A 51 34.79 -15.72 3.04
CA PHE A 51 33.61 -15.47 2.23
C PHE A 51 33.57 -13.97 1.93
N PRO A 52 33.48 -13.55 0.65
CA PRO A 52 33.30 -12.15 0.34
C PRO A 52 31.99 -11.70 0.99
N VAL A 53 32.08 -10.74 1.90
CA VAL A 53 30.92 -10.02 2.41
C VAL A 53 30.31 -9.31 1.20
N PRO A 54 29.05 -9.55 0.82
CA PRO A 54 28.43 -8.79 -0.26
C PRO A 54 28.48 -7.31 0.12
N ALA A 55 29.10 -6.49 -0.72
CA ALA A 55 28.98 -5.04 -0.60
C ALA A 55 27.50 -4.68 -0.64
N ALA A 56 27.09 -3.63 0.09
CA ALA A 56 25.74 -3.10 0.02
C ALA A 56 25.35 -2.92 -1.45
N VAL A 57 24.34 -3.67 -1.89
CA VAL A 57 23.91 -3.69 -3.28
C VAL A 57 23.16 -2.39 -3.48
N ARG A 58 23.82 -1.39 -4.08
CA ARG A 58 23.09 -0.24 -4.59
C ARG A 58 22.16 -0.74 -5.68
N CYS A 59 20.91 -0.30 -5.61
CA CYS A 59 19.98 -0.35 -6.74
C CYS A 59 20.46 0.72 -7.74
N GLU A 60 21.71 0.62 -8.21
CA GLU A 60 22.33 1.55 -9.14
C GLU A 60 21.57 1.50 -10.45
N ALA A 61 21.21 2.68 -10.97
CA ALA A 61 20.59 2.79 -12.27
C ALA A 61 21.54 2.17 -13.31
N SER A 62 21.20 0.98 -13.80
CA SER A 62 21.74 0.42 -15.04
C SER A 62 21.37 1.39 -16.17
N SER A 63 22.20 2.42 -16.34
CA SER A 63 21.98 3.59 -17.18
C SER A 63 22.21 3.32 -18.67
N SER A 64 21.97 2.09 -19.16
CA SER A 64 22.19 1.78 -20.58
C SER A 64 21.31 0.70 -21.22
N LEU A 65 20.42 0.03 -20.48
CA LEU A 65 19.58 -1.02 -21.07
C LEU A 65 18.32 -0.40 -21.68
N ARG A 66 18.35 -0.23 -23.00
CA ARG A 66 17.22 0.30 -23.78
C ARG A 66 16.12 -0.76 -23.89
N ARG A 67 14.87 -0.37 -23.62
CA ARG A 67 13.69 -1.23 -23.85
C ARG A 67 13.72 -1.81 -25.27
N PRO A 68 13.60 -3.14 -25.43
CA PRO A 68 13.43 -3.77 -26.73
C PRO A 68 12.16 -3.32 -27.44
N GLU A 69 12.19 -3.27 -28.77
CA GLU A 69 10.97 -3.06 -29.54
C GLU A 69 9.96 -4.20 -29.28
N TYR A 70 8.69 -3.83 -29.17
CA TYR A 70 7.63 -4.78 -28.90
C TYR A 70 7.28 -5.61 -30.14
N THR A 71 7.54 -6.90 -30.10
CA THR A 71 7.06 -7.90 -31.08
C THR A 71 6.20 -8.94 -30.35
N PRO A 72 4.92 -9.14 -30.68
CA PRO A 72 3.99 -9.96 -29.88
C PRO A 72 4.58 -11.26 -29.34
N ASN A 73 5.19 -12.07 -30.21
CA ASN A 73 5.66 -13.41 -29.91
C ASN A 73 7.17 -13.54 -29.68
N ARG A 74 7.91 -12.42 -29.63
CA ARG A 74 9.38 -12.42 -29.50
C ARG A 74 9.90 -11.23 -28.71
N ILE A 75 10.95 -11.44 -27.92
CA ILE A 75 11.73 -10.37 -27.29
C ILE A 75 13.17 -10.49 -27.80
N SER A 76 13.74 -9.40 -28.31
CA SER A 76 15.08 -9.42 -28.90
C SER A 76 16.18 -9.56 -27.85
N ASP A 77 15.99 -8.98 -26.66
CA ASP A 77 16.85 -9.19 -25.50
C ASP A 77 16.29 -10.30 -24.60
N PRO A 78 16.97 -11.46 -24.47
CA PRO A 78 16.49 -12.58 -23.67
C PRO A 78 16.45 -12.30 -22.16
N ASN A 79 16.99 -11.17 -21.69
CA ASN A 79 16.95 -10.76 -20.28
C ASN A 79 15.83 -9.76 -19.97
N TYR A 80 15.21 -9.17 -20.99
CA TYR A 80 14.10 -8.25 -20.78
C TYR A 80 12.82 -9.02 -20.40
N VAL A 81 12.17 -8.57 -19.32
CA VAL A 81 10.90 -9.12 -18.85
C VAL A 81 9.80 -8.08 -19.07
N ARG A 82 8.77 -8.44 -19.84
CA ARG A 82 7.59 -7.60 -20.03
C ARG A 82 6.75 -7.57 -18.76
N ILE A 83 6.32 -6.39 -18.36
CA ILE A 83 5.35 -6.23 -17.28
C ILE A 83 3.97 -5.98 -17.87
N PHE A 84 3.06 -6.90 -17.58
CA PHE A 84 1.66 -6.83 -17.92
C PHE A 84 0.89 -6.42 -16.65
N ASP A 85 0.24 -5.26 -16.69
CA ASP A 85 -0.60 -4.81 -15.59
C ASP A 85 -2.07 -5.18 -15.86
N THR A 86 -2.70 -5.83 -14.88
CA THR A 86 -4.14 -6.18 -14.90
C THR A 86 -4.92 -5.50 -13.78
N THR A 87 -4.45 -4.34 -13.32
CA THR A 87 -5.13 -3.58 -12.25
C THR A 87 -6.54 -3.16 -12.67
N LEU A 88 -6.72 -2.77 -13.94
CA LEU A 88 -7.99 -2.29 -14.51
C LEU A 88 -8.98 -3.39 -14.90
N ARG A 89 -8.58 -4.66 -14.74
CA ARG A 89 -9.44 -5.82 -15.01
C ARG A 89 -9.50 -6.73 -13.81
N ASP A 90 -8.43 -7.44 -13.49
CA ASP A 90 -8.44 -8.40 -12.40
C ASP A 90 -8.43 -7.71 -11.04
N GLY A 91 -7.70 -6.59 -10.93
CA GLY A 91 -7.68 -5.77 -9.73
C GLY A 91 -9.07 -5.27 -9.32
N GLU A 92 -9.89 -4.89 -10.29
CA GLU A 92 -11.26 -4.43 -10.06
C GLU A 92 -12.21 -5.56 -9.60
N GLN A 93 -11.85 -6.83 -9.78
CA GLN A 93 -12.64 -7.95 -9.27
C GLN A 93 -12.59 -8.06 -7.74
N SER A 94 -11.71 -7.29 -7.07
CA SER A 94 -11.78 -7.10 -5.62
C SER A 94 -13.13 -6.48 -5.22
N PRO A 95 -13.87 -7.06 -4.26
CA PRO A 95 -15.11 -6.47 -3.77
C PRO A 95 -14.90 -5.01 -3.29
N GLY A 96 -15.64 -4.08 -3.89
CA GLY A 96 -15.56 -2.65 -3.56
C GLY A 96 -14.55 -1.84 -4.36
N ALA A 97 -13.76 -2.46 -5.25
CA ALA A 97 -12.72 -1.79 -6.02
C ALA A 97 -13.17 -1.26 -7.40
N THR A 98 -14.48 -1.19 -7.65
CA THR A 98 -15.05 -0.80 -8.95
C THR A 98 -14.66 0.62 -9.32
N MET A 99 -14.20 0.82 -10.56
CA MET A 99 -13.80 2.14 -11.07
C MET A 99 -14.75 2.61 -12.17
N THR A 100 -15.02 3.91 -12.21
CA THR A 100 -15.67 4.54 -13.35
C THR A 100 -14.75 4.55 -14.58
N SER A 101 -15.31 4.67 -15.78
CA SER A 101 -14.51 4.72 -17.02
C SER A 101 -13.48 5.87 -17.02
N THR A 102 -13.81 6.99 -16.36
CA THR A 102 -12.89 8.13 -16.20
C THR A 102 -11.73 7.84 -15.25
N GLU A 103 -11.98 7.12 -14.15
CA GLU A 103 -10.94 6.69 -13.20
C GLU A 103 -10.04 5.65 -13.83
N LYS A 104 -10.61 4.66 -14.56
CA LYS A 104 -9.84 3.68 -15.34
C LYS A 104 -8.90 4.36 -16.32
N LEU A 105 -9.39 5.36 -17.06
CA LEU A 105 -8.57 6.13 -18.00
C LEU A 105 -7.46 6.91 -17.30
N ALA A 106 -7.73 7.50 -16.13
CA ALA A 106 -6.72 8.20 -15.34
C ALA A 106 -5.59 7.24 -14.89
N VAL A 107 -5.95 6.06 -14.37
CA VAL A 107 -5.00 5.02 -13.99
C VAL A 107 -4.25 4.49 -15.22
N ALA A 108 -4.92 4.27 -16.36
CA ALA A 108 -4.27 3.82 -17.59
C ALA A 108 -3.19 4.80 -18.09
N ARG A 109 -3.48 6.12 -18.04
CA ARG A 109 -2.49 7.16 -18.35
C ARG A 109 -1.31 7.11 -17.38
N GLN A 110 -1.57 6.84 -16.10
CA GLN A 110 -0.52 6.73 -15.10
C GLN A 110 0.32 5.45 -15.28
N LEU A 111 -0.29 4.32 -15.64
CA LEU A 111 0.40 3.08 -16.01
C LEU A 111 1.29 3.27 -17.25
N ALA A 112 0.83 4.04 -18.23
CA ALA A 112 1.63 4.38 -19.39
C ALA A 112 2.89 5.21 -19.01
N LYS A 113 2.76 6.18 -18.09
CA LYS A 113 3.92 6.93 -17.52
C LYS A 113 4.85 6.05 -16.71
N LEU A 114 4.30 5.11 -15.94
CA LEU A 114 5.04 4.07 -15.22
C LEU A 114 5.84 3.18 -16.19
N GLY A 115 5.41 3.12 -17.46
CA GLY A 115 6.09 2.41 -18.53
C GLY A 115 5.71 0.93 -18.59
N VAL A 116 4.50 0.54 -18.19
CA VAL A 116 4.10 -0.87 -18.31
C VAL A 116 4.10 -1.31 -19.79
N ASP A 117 4.44 -2.56 -20.08
CA ASP A 117 4.51 -3.06 -21.45
C ASP A 117 3.11 -3.32 -22.03
N ILE A 118 2.22 -3.87 -21.18
CA ILE A 118 0.84 -4.20 -21.53
C ILE A 118 -0.10 -3.73 -20.42
N ILE A 119 -1.24 -3.16 -20.80
CA ILE A 119 -2.35 -2.80 -19.91
C ILE A 119 -3.54 -3.68 -20.31
N GLU A 120 -3.98 -4.57 -19.41
CA GLU A 120 -5.29 -5.21 -19.54
C GLU A 120 -6.36 -4.27 -19.00
N ALA A 121 -7.04 -3.59 -19.93
CA ALA A 121 -7.84 -2.42 -19.64
C ALA A 121 -9.26 -2.73 -19.12
N GLY A 122 -9.66 -4.00 -19.13
CA GLY A 122 -10.98 -4.44 -18.65
C GLY A 122 -11.47 -5.71 -19.33
N PHE A 123 -12.76 -6.03 -19.11
CA PHE A 123 -13.45 -7.14 -19.76
C PHE A 123 -14.62 -6.59 -20.61
N PRO A 124 -14.39 -6.22 -21.88
CA PRO A 124 -15.38 -5.53 -22.72
C PRO A 124 -16.76 -6.20 -22.86
N ALA A 125 -16.84 -7.53 -22.71
CA ALA A 125 -18.11 -8.24 -22.80
C ALA A 125 -18.90 -8.30 -21.48
N SER A 126 -18.35 -7.74 -20.38
CA SER A 126 -19.00 -7.70 -19.07
C SER A 126 -20.16 -6.70 -19.05
N SER A 127 -19.96 -5.52 -19.62
CA SER A 127 -20.92 -4.42 -19.67
C SER A 127 -20.54 -3.41 -20.76
N GLU A 128 -21.50 -2.59 -21.19
CA GLU A 128 -21.24 -1.50 -22.15
C GLU A 128 -20.26 -0.46 -21.58
N ALA A 129 -20.30 -0.22 -20.27
CA ALA A 129 -19.38 0.70 -19.59
C ALA A 129 -17.92 0.21 -19.66
N ASP A 130 -17.71 -1.10 -19.55
CA ASP A 130 -16.39 -1.72 -19.68
C ASP A 130 -15.87 -1.67 -21.12
N LEU A 131 -16.75 -1.95 -22.10
CA LEU A 131 -16.41 -1.81 -23.51
C LEU A 131 -15.95 -0.38 -23.82
N GLU A 132 -16.73 0.60 -23.39
CA GLU A 132 -16.45 2.01 -23.65
C GLU A 132 -15.19 2.47 -22.92
N ALA A 133 -14.96 2.03 -21.68
CA ALA A 133 -13.72 2.30 -20.95
C ALA A 133 -12.49 1.78 -21.69
N VAL A 134 -12.52 0.52 -22.16
CA VAL A 134 -11.41 -0.08 -22.91
C VAL A 134 -11.21 0.62 -24.25
N ARG A 135 -12.29 1.01 -24.94
CA ARG A 135 -12.22 1.77 -26.19
C ARG A 135 -11.55 3.13 -25.99
N MET A 136 -11.96 3.88 -24.97
CA MET A 136 -11.33 5.17 -24.63
C MET A 136 -9.84 5.01 -24.31
N ILE A 137 -9.46 3.98 -23.55
CA ILE A 137 -8.05 3.69 -23.24
C ILE A 137 -7.28 3.33 -24.50
N ALA A 138 -7.86 2.53 -25.41
CA ALA A 138 -7.25 2.18 -26.68
C ALA A 138 -7.00 3.42 -27.57
N GLU A 139 -7.97 4.32 -27.64
CA GLU A 139 -7.91 5.54 -28.46
C GLU A 139 -6.97 6.60 -27.89
N GLU A 140 -6.90 6.76 -26.57
CA GLU A 140 -6.07 7.81 -25.95
C GLU A 140 -4.68 7.33 -25.55
N VAL A 141 -4.61 6.22 -24.81
CA VAL A 141 -3.35 5.70 -24.28
C VAL A 141 -2.66 4.81 -25.33
N GLY A 142 -3.43 3.94 -25.98
CA GLY A 142 -2.93 3.04 -27.03
C GLY A 142 -2.50 3.75 -28.32
N CYS A 143 -2.90 5.01 -28.52
CA CYS A 143 -2.47 5.86 -29.64
C CYS A 143 -1.50 6.96 -29.24
N GLY A 144 -1.09 7.05 -27.96
CA GLY A 144 -0.27 8.12 -27.43
C GLY A 144 1.02 8.39 -28.24
N GLU A 145 1.54 9.60 -28.06
CA GLU A 145 2.83 10.03 -28.63
C GLU A 145 3.88 10.03 -27.53
N GLY A 146 4.92 9.23 -27.69
CA GLY A 146 5.99 9.06 -26.73
C GLY A 146 6.93 7.93 -27.13
N ASP A 147 8.08 7.82 -26.45
CA ASP A 147 9.09 6.81 -26.73
C ASP A 147 8.58 5.37 -26.52
N HIS A 148 7.59 5.19 -25.65
CA HIS A 148 6.95 3.91 -25.37
C HIS A 148 5.43 4.06 -25.33
N VAL A 149 4.75 3.25 -26.15
CA VAL A 149 3.29 3.11 -26.16
C VAL A 149 2.96 1.68 -25.73
N PRO A 150 2.17 1.49 -24.65
CA PRO A 150 1.81 0.18 -24.15
C PRO A 150 0.88 -0.55 -25.11
N VAL A 151 0.87 -1.88 -25.02
CA VAL A 151 -0.15 -2.72 -25.65
C VAL A 151 -1.44 -2.60 -24.85
N ILE A 152 -2.57 -2.45 -25.54
CA ILE A 152 -3.88 -2.40 -24.90
C ILE A 152 -4.56 -3.75 -25.10
N CYS A 153 -4.81 -4.43 -23.99
CA CYS A 153 -5.37 -5.77 -23.94
C CYS A 153 -6.81 -5.76 -23.41
N GLY A 154 -7.69 -6.50 -24.08
CA GLY A 154 -9.05 -6.77 -23.62
C GLY A 154 -9.25 -8.26 -23.35
N LEU A 155 -9.76 -8.59 -22.16
CA LEU A 155 -10.10 -9.97 -21.82
C LEU A 155 -11.39 -10.40 -22.54
N ALA A 156 -11.42 -11.64 -23.02
CA ALA A 156 -12.60 -12.29 -23.58
C ALA A 156 -12.72 -13.72 -23.05
N ARG A 157 -13.94 -14.17 -22.73
CA ARG A 157 -14.19 -15.62 -22.63
C ARG A 157 -13.98 -16.25 -24.01
N CYS A 158 -13.61 -17.52 -24.03
CA CYS A 158 -13.42 -18.32 -25.25
C CYS A 158 -14.74 -18.59 -26.01
N ASN A 159 -15.35 -17.54 -26.56
CA ASN A 159 -16.53 -17.56 -27.41
C ASN A 159 -16.53 -16.36 -28.37
N LYS A 160 -17.24 -16.50 -29.49
CA LYS A 160 -17.26 -15.52 -30.58
C LYS A 160 -17.71 -14.12 -30.14
N ARG A 161 -18.82 -14.02 -29.40
CA ARG A 161 -19.41 -12.73 -28.99
C ARG A 161 -18.45 -11.92 -28.12
N ASP A 162 -17.81 -12.56 -27.16
CA ASP A 162 -16.91 -11.88 -26.24
C ASP A 162 -15.61 -11.46 -26.95
N ILE A 163 -15.11 -12.27 -27.90
CA ILE A 163 -13.95 -11.92 -28.74
C ILE A 163 -14.29 -10.74 -29.67
N ASP A 164 -15.49 -10.72 -30.27
CA ASP A 164 -15.95 -9.59 -31.09
C ASP A 164 -15.96 -8.29 -30.27
N LYS A 165 -16.46 -8.35 -29.04
CA LYS A 165 -16.49 -7.21 -28.11
C LYS A 165 -15.10 -6.76 -27.67
N ALA A 166 -14.21 -7.70 -27.38
CA ALA A 166 -12.82 -7.38 -27.07
C ALA A 166 -12.12 -6.70 -28.24
N TRP A 167 -12.26 -7.24 -29.46
CA TRP A 167 -11.70 -6.64 -30.67
C TRP A 167 -12.28 -5.25 -30.95
N GLU A 168 -13.60 -5.08 -30.83
CA GLU A 168 -14.28 -3.80 -30.98
C GLU A 168 -13.65 -2.72 -30.11
N ALA A 169 -13.33 -3.06 -28.86
CA ALA A 169 -12.75 -2.12 -27.91
C ALA A 169 -11.27 -1.82 -28.20
N VAL A 170 -10.44 -2.83 -28.47
CA VAL A 170 -8.98 -2.63 -28.55
C VAL A 170 -8.45 -2.22 -29.93
N LYS A 171 -9.17 -2.51 -31.02
CA LYS A 171 -8.67 -2.36 -32.42
C LYS A 171 -8.15 -0.96 -32.79
N HIS A 172 -8.52 0.05 -32.01
CA HIS A 172 -8.10 1.44 -32.22
C HIS A 172 -6.68 1.71 -31.74
N ALA A 173 -6.15 0.92 -30.79
CA ALA A 173 -4.79 1.07 -30.30
C ALA A 173 -3.75 0.74 -31.40
N LYS A 174 -2.57 1.37 -31.35
CA LYS A 174 -1.43 1.02 -32.23
C LYS A 174 -0.97 -0.42 -32.04
N LYS A 175 -1.15 -0.97 -30.84
CA LYS A 175 -0.80 -2.34 -30.44
C LYS A 175 -1.99 -2.98 -29.72
N PRO A 176 -2.99 -3.50 -30.45
CA PRO A 176 -4.15 -4.15 -29.86
C PRO A 176 -3.83 -5.61 -29.50
N ARG A 177 -4.30 -6.08 -28.35
CA ARG A 177 -4.20 -7.48 -27.92
C ARG A 177 -5.55 -8.01 -27.46
N ILE A 178 -5.85 -9.26 -27.82
CA ILE A 178 -6.97 -10.02 -27.25
C ILE A 178 -6.41 -11.11 -26.34
N HIS A 179 -6.87 -11.14 -25.10
CA HIS A 179 -6.59 -12.23 -24.16
C HIS A 179 -7.83 -13.11 -24.03
N THR A 180 -7.73 -14.36 -24.46
CA THR A 180 -8.81 -15.35 -24.32
C THR A 180 -8.39 -16.51 -23.43
N PHE A 181 -9.33 -17.15 -22.76
CA PHE A 181 -9.03 -18.20 -21.80
C PHE A 181 -10.11 -19.28 -21.74
N ILE A 182 -9.71 -20.49 -21.35
CA ILE A 182 -10.61 -21.60 -21.05
C ILE A 182 -10.02 -22.45 -19.93
N ALA A 183 -10.88 -23.03 -19.09
CA ALA A 183 -10.44 -23.87 -17.99
C ALA A 183 -9.92 -25.23 -18.47
N THR A 184 -8.78 -25.67 -17.95
CA THR A 184 -8.13 -26.92 -18.37
C THR A 184 -7.94 -27.93 -17.25
N SER A 185 -8.25 -27.58 -16.00
CA SER A 185 -8.21 -28.55 -14.90
C SER A 185 -9.39 -29.51 -14.98
N GLU A 186 -9.19 -30.76 -14.56
CA GLU A 186 -10.23 -31.79 -14.61
C GLU A 186 -11.50 -31.35 -13.86
N ILE A 187 -11.31 -30.71 -12.69
CA ILE A 187 -12.43 -30.21 -11.88
C ILE A 187 -13.23 -29.11 -12.59
N HIS A 188 -12.57 -28.16 -13.26
CA HIS A 188 -13.29 -27.13 -14.01
C HIS A 188 -13.91 -27.68 -15.29
N MET A 189 -13.21 -28.53 -16.05
CA MET A 189 -13.78 -29.15 -17.26
C MET A 189 -15.04 -29.96 -16.93
N LYS A 190 -15.03 -30.71 -15.83
CA LYS A 190 -16.17 -31.54 -15.42
C LYS A 190 -17.34 -30.75 -14.83
N PHE A 191 -17.08 -29.79 -13.94
CA PHE A 191 -18.14 -29.15 -13.14
C PHE A 191 -18.47 -27.71 -13.54
N LYS A 192 -17.59 -27.02 -14.28
CA LYS A 192 -17.79 -25.64 -14.74
C LYS A 192 -18.12 -25.58 -16.22
N LEU A 193 -17.40 -26.34 -17.05
CA LEU A 193 -17.57 -26.32 -18.51
C LEU A 193 -18.49 -27.42 -19.03
N GLU A 194 -18.53 -28.56 -18.34
CA GLU A 194 -19.19 -29.79 -18.79
C GLU A 194 -18.70 -30.23 -20.19
N MET A 195 -17.37 -30.16 -20.41
CA MET A 195 -16.72 -30.45 -21.69
C MET A 195 -15.64 -31.55 -21.54
N SER A 196 -15.46 -32.36 -22.59
CA SER A 196 -14.33 -33.28 -22.70
C SER A 196 -13.03 -32.54 -23.06
N LYS A 197 -11.88 -33.21 -22.88
CA LYS A 197 -10.55 -32.66 -23.25
C LYS A 197 -10.52 -32.23 -24.72
N GLU A 198 -11.08 -33.05 -25.62
CA GLU A 198 -11.12 -32.81 -27.06
C GLU A 198 -11.97 -31.58 -27.41
N GLN A 199 -13.14 -31.45 -26.76
CA GLN A 199 -14.01 -30.29 -26.93
C GLN A 199 -13.35 -29.00 -26.44
N VAL A 200 -12.59 -29.06 -25.34
CA VAL A 200 -11.84 -27.91 -24.82
C VAL A 200 -10.73 -27.49 -25.79
N VAL A 201 -9.98 -28.44 -26.36
CA VAL A 201 -8.96 -28.16 -27.38
C VAL A 201 -9.58 -27.55 -28.65
N GLU A 202 -10.65 -28.15 -29.18
CA GLU A 202 -11.35 -27.63 -30.36
C GLU A 202 -11.88 -26.20 -30.12
N LYS A 203 -12.45 -25.95 -28.95
CA LYS A 203 -12.97 -24.63 -28.59
C LYS A 203 -11.85 -23.60 -28.42
N ALA A 204 -10.75 -23.95 -27.76
CA ALA A 204 -9.60 -23.08 -27.59
C ALA A 204 -8.99 -22.69 -28.94
N THR A 205 -8.68 -23.68 -29.77
CA THR A 205 -8.05 -23.49 -31.09
C THR A 205 -8.93 -22.70 -32.04
N SER A 206 -10.21 -23.04 -32.14
CA SER A 206 -11.16 -22.32 -33.02
C SER A 206 -11.31 -20.85 -32.63
N MET A 207 -11.33 -20.53 -31.34
CA MET A 207 -11.49 -19.15 -30.86
C MET A 207 -10.20 -18.33 -30.96
N VAL A 208 -9.03 -18.94 -30.75
CA VAL A 208 -7.73 -18.29 -31.03
C VAL A 208 -7.61 -17.99 -32.53
N ALA A 209 -7.92 -18.97 -33.39
CA ALA A 209 -7.92 -18.77 -34.85
C ALA A 209 -8.93 -17.70 -35.27
N TYR A 210 -10.11 -17.66 -34.62
CA TYR A 210 -11.10 -16.62 -34.87
C TYR A 210 -10.59 -15.23 -34.50
N ALA A 211 -9.96 -15.06 -33.33
CA ALA A 211 -9.36 -13.79 -32.93
C ALA A 211 -8.28 -13.32 -33.94
N ARG A 212 -7.46 -14.24 -34.47
CA ARG A 212 -6.52 -13.95 -35.57
C ARG A 212 -7.24 -13.54 -36.85
N SER A 213 -8.36 -14.17 -37.19
CA SER A 213 -9.14 -13.87 -38.40
C SER A 213 -9.74 -12.46 -38.42
N LEU A 214 -9.93 -11.84 -37.25
CA LEU A 214 -10.38 -10.44 -37.11
C LEU A 214 -9.28 -9.40 -37.46
N GLY A 215 -8.04 -9.85 -37.68
CA GLY A 215 -6.88 -9.01 -37.95
C GLY A 215 -5.99 -8.77 -36.73
N CYS A 216 -6.35 -9.30 -35.55
CA CYS A 216 -5.53 -9.21 -34.35
C CYS A 216 -4.26 -10.06 -34.50
N GLN A 217 -3.08 -9.43 -34.47
CA GLN A 217 -1.79 -10.15 -34.60
C GLN A 217 -1.22 -10.60 -33.26
N ASP A 218 -1.73 -10.05 -32.16
CA ASP A 218 -1.28 -10.30 -30.80
C ASP A 218 -2.42 -10.94 -30.00
N VAL A 219 -2.36 -12.26 -29.87
CA VAL A 219 -3.35 -13.06 -29.14
C VAL A 219 -2.67 -13.77 -27.99
N GLU A 220 -3.22 -13.58 -26.80
CA GLU A 220 -2.80 -14.25 -25.59
C GLU A 220 -3.84 -15.32 -25.21
N PHE A 221 -3.36 -16.51 -24.85
CA PHE A 221 -4.20 -17.62 -24.41
C PHE A 221 -3.82 -18.07 -22.99
N SER A 222 -4.84 -18.23 -22.14
CA SER A 222 -4.70 -18.79 -20.79
C SER A 222 -5.43 -20.12 -20.63
N PRO A 223 -4.72 -21.23 -20.32
CA PRO A 223 -5.32 -22.39 -19.66
C PRO A 223 -5.67 -22.04 -18.20
N GLU A 224 -6.90 -21.59 -17.94
CA GLU A 224 -7.36 -21.27 -16.59
C GLU A 224 -7.23 -22.52 -15.69
N ASP A 225 -6.68 -22.33 -14.49
CA ASP A 225 -6.36 -23.37 -13.52
C ASP A 225 -5.25 -24.34 -13.98
N ALA A 226 -4.26 -23.82 -14.71
CA ALA A 226 -3.09 -24.56 -15.21
C ALA A 226 -2.33 -25.31 -14.11
N GLY A 227 -2.19 -24.72 -12.91
CA GLY A 227 -1.50 -25.35 -11.77
C GLY A 227 -2.06 -26.74 -11.40
N ARG A 228 -3.38 -26.95 -11.60
CA ARG A 228 -4.10 -28.21 -11.32
C ARG A 228 -4.41 -29.04 -12.56
N SER A 229 -3.96 -28.61 -13.73
CA SER A 229 -4.20 -29.30 -14.98
C SER A 229 -3.29 -30.52 -15.12
N ASP A 230 -3.81 -31.56 -15.78
CA ASP A 230 -3.01 -32.71 -16.22
C ASP A 230 -1.92 -32.22 -17.18
N ARG A 231 -0.67 -32.65 -16.94
CA ARG A 231 0.51 -32.04 -17.56
C ARG A 231 0.58 -32.33 -19.06
N GLU A 232 0.30 -33.57 -19.46
CA GLU A 232 0.33 -33.95 -20.88
C GLU A 232 -0.76 -33.23 -21.66
N PHE A 233 -1.98 -33.15 -21.11
CA PHE A 233 -3.07 -32.38 -21.70
C PHE A 233 -2.73 -30.88 -21.81
N LEU A 234 -2.05 -30.33 -20.80
CA LEU A 234 -1.61 -28.94 -20.82
C LEU A 234 -0.62 -28.68 -21.95
N TYR A 235 0.37 -29.55 -22.18
CA TYR A 235 1.31 -29.40 -23.30
C TYR A 235 0.62 -29.53 -24.66
N GLU A 236 -0.34 -30.45 -24.76
CA GLU A 236 -1.16 -30.65 -25.97
C GLU A 236 -1.93 -29.38 -26.33
N ILE A 237 -2.79 -28.90 -25.42
CA ILE A 237 -3.64 -27.73 -25.71
C ILE A 237 -2.81 -26.48 -26.00
N LEU A 238 -1.70 -26.27 -25.27
CA LEU A 238 -0.78 -25.15 -25.51
C LEU A 238 -0.14 -25.24 -26.90
N GLY A 239 0.30 -26.43 -27.32
CA GLY A 239 0.82 -26.66 -28.66
C GLY A 239 -0.21 -26.40 -29.76
N GLU A 240 -1.46 -26.81 -29.55
CA GLU A 240 -2.54 -26.59 -30.51
C GLU A 240 -2.94 -25.11 -30.64
N VAL A 241 -3.01 -24.35 -29.53
CA VAL A 241 -3.30 -22.90 -29.63
C VAL A 241 -2.15 -22.11 -30.25
N ILE A 242 -0.89 -22.55 -30.09
CA ILE A 242 0.25 -21.97 -30.83
C ILE A 242 0.01 -22.12 -32.33
N LYS A 243 -0.36 -23.32 -32.80
CA LYS A 243 -0.68 -23.57 -34.23
C LYS A 243 -1.85 -22.73 -34.72
N ALA A 244 -2.85 -22.49 -33.86
CA ALA A 244 -3.99 -21.63 -34.15
C ALA A 244 -3.63 -20.12 -34.21
N GLY A 245 -2.44 -19.74 -33.72
CA GLY A 245 -1.90 -18.39 -33.82
C GLY A 245 -1.80 -17.62 -32.50
N ALA A 246 -1.84 -18.29 -31.35
CA ALA A 246 -1.48 -17.66 -30.08
C ALA A 246 -0.02 -17.16 -30.14
N THR A 247 0.23 -15.99 -29.57
CA THR A 247 1.55 -15.34 -29.54
C THR A 247 2.14 -15.28 -28.13
N THR A 248 1.28 -15.35 -27.12
CA THR A 248 1.64 -15.41 -25.71
C THR A 248 0.80 -16.49 -25.03
N LEU A 249 1.42 -17.31 -24.17
CA LEU A 249 0.77 -18.32 -23.36
C LEU A 249 0.87 -17.90 -21.90
N ASN A 250 -0.24 -17.48 -21.30
CA ASN A 250 -0.28 -17.11 -19.89
C ASN A 250 -0.62 -18.32 -19.03
N ILE A 251 0.25 -18.64 -18.08
CA ILE A 251 0.13 -19.80 -17.21
C ILE A 251 -0.30 -19.32 -15.81
N PRO A 252 -1.59 -19.47 -15.46
CA PRO A 252 -2.08 -18.97 -14.18
C PRO A 252 -1.94 -19.98 -13.03
N ASP A 253 -1.51 -19.51 -11.87
CA ASP A 253 -1.84 -20.11 -10.57
C ASP A 253 -3.16 -19.51 -10.08
N THR A 254 -4.26 -19.93 -10.71
CA THR A 254 -5.60 -19.35 -10.52
C THR A 254 -6.09 -19.39 -9.08
N VAL A 255 -5.71 -20.41 -8.32
CA VAL A 255 -6.12 -20.58 -6.92
C VAL A 255 -5.08 -20.03 -5.95
N GLY A 256 -3.87 -19.69 -6.40
CA GLY A 256 -2.85 -19.06 -5.57
C GLY A 256 -2.27 -19.95 -4.47
N TYR A 257 -2.25 -21.26 -4.71
CA TYR A 257 -1.81 -22.25 -3.71
C TYR A 257 -0.54 -23.02 -4.09
N THR A 258 0.00 -22.79 -5.29
CA THR A 258 1.27 -23.41 -5.67
C THR A 258 2.43 -22.81 -4.87
N ILE A 259 3.51 -23.56 -4.72
CA ILE A 259 4.74 -23.06 -4.10
C ILE A 259 5.79 -22.72 -5.17
N PRO A 260 6.79 -21.86 -4.87
CA PRO A 260 7.70 -21.35 -5.90
C PRO A 260 8.46 -22.44 -6.67
N THR A 261 8.88 -23.52 -5.98
CA THR A 261 9.56 -24.65 -6.62
C THR A 261 8.65 -25.44 -7.55
N GLU A 262 7.37 -25.58 -7.20
CA GLU A 262 6.38 -26.27 -8.00
C GLU A 262 5.99 -25.44 -9.23
N PHE A 263 5.74 -24.14 -9.04
CA PHE A 263 5.36 -23.25 -10.13
C PHE A 263 6.51 -23.01 -11.11
N GLY A 264 7.72 -22.77 -10.61
CA GLY A 264 8.92 -22.68 -11.46
C GLY A 264 9.15 -23.97 -12.25
N LYS A 265 8.94 -25.14 -11.64
CA LYS A 265 9.00 -26.42 -12.35
C LYS A 265 7.91 -26.56 -13.42
N LEU A 266 6.68 -26.14 -13.15
CA LEU A 266 5.60 -26.12 -14.15
C LEU A 266 6.00 -25.31 -15.39
N ILE A 267 6.54 -24.10 -15.20
CA ILE A 267 6.98 -23.25 -16.32
C ILE A 267 8.13 -23.90 -17.09
N ALA A 268 9.12 -24.46 -16.40
CA ALA A 268 10.24 -25.16 -17.03
C ALA A 268 9.78 -26.39 -17.83
N ASP A 269 8.85 -27.17 -17.27
CA ASP A 269 8.31 -28.37 -17.92
C ASP A 269 7.45 -27.99 -19.14
N ILE A 270 6.62 -26.94 -19.07
CA ILE A 270 5.90 -26.40 -20.25
C ILE A 270 6.91 -26.00 -21.34
N LYS A 271 7.97 -25.29 -20.97
CA LYS A 271 9.01 -24.84 -21.89
C LYS A 271 9.76 -26.01 -22.55
N ALA A 272 9.92 -27.13 -21.86
CA ALA A 272 10.62 -28.29 -22.36
C ALA A 272 9.76 -29.19 -23.26
N ASN A 273 8.45 -29.27 -23.01
CA ASN A 273 7.59 -30.31 -23.59
C ASN A 273 6.53 -29.80 -24.57
N THR A 274 6.27 -28.48 -24.63
CA THR A 274 5.23 -27.93 -25.52
C THR A 274 5.75 -27.72 -26.95
N PRO A 275 5.16 -28.33 -27.98
CA PRO A 275 5.57 -28.10 -29.36
C PRO A 275 5.33 -26.65 -29.82
N GLY A 276 6.33 -26.04 -30.46
CA GLY A 276 6.24 -24.69 -31.01
C GLY A 276 6.46 -23.57 -29.97
N ILE A 277 6.83 -23.91 -28.74
CA ILE A 277 7.02 -22.98 -27.63
C ILE A 277 8.05 -21.88 -27.90
N GLU A 278 9.01 -22.14 -28.77
CA GLU A 278 10.03 -21.17 -29.22
C GLU A 278 9.45 -20.00 -30.03
N ASN A 279 8.20 -20.13 -30.50
CA ASN A 279 7.52 -19.13 -31.33
C ASN A 279 6.55 -18.24 -30.53
N VAL A 280 6.53 -18.35 -29.21
CA VAL A 280 5.64 -17.60 -28.31
C VAL A 280 6.35 -17.13 -27.05
N ILE A 281 5.73 -16.18 -26.35
CA ILE A 281 6.16 -15.75 -25.01
C ILE A 281 5.38 -16.53 -23.94
N ILE A 282 6.08 -17.02 -22.92
CA ILE A 282 5.43 -17.54 -21.71
C ILE A 282 5.19 -16.38 -20.73
N SER A 283 3.93 -16.21 -20.34
CA SER A 283 3.46 -15.28 -19.31
C SER A 283 3.10 -16.06 -18.03
N THR A 284 3.21 -15.40 -16.87
CA THR A 284 2.79 -15.96 -15.58
C THR A 284 1.78 -15.06 -14.91
N HIS A 285 0.75 -15.65 -14.31
CA HIS A 285 -0.29 -14.95 -13.58
C HIS A 285 -0.56 -15.66 -12.25
N CYS A 286 -0.06 -15.13 -11.13
CA CYS A 286 -0.16 -15.82 -9.85
C CYS A 286 -1.10 -15.09 -8.89
N GLN A 287 -2.11 -15.80 -8.40
CA GLN A 287 -2.96 -15.35 -7.29
C GLN A 287 -2.29 -15.63 -5.94
N ASN A 288 -2.77 -14.97 -4.89
CA ASN A 288 -2.03 -14.82 -3.63
C ASN A 288 -2.66 -15.50 -2.41
N ASP A 289 -3.51 -16.51 -2.60
CA ASP A 289 -4.26 -17.18 -1.52
C ASP A 289 -3.36 -17.75 -0.40
N LEU A 290 -2.11 -18.16 -0.68
CA LEU A 290 -1.11 -18.54 0.33
C LEU A 290 -0.04 -17.47 0.63
N GLY A 291 -0.16 -16.27 0.08
CA GLY A 291 0.82 -15.19 0.27
C GLY A 291 2.13 -15.39 -0.51
N LEU A 292 2.13 -16.20 -1.57
CA LEU A 292 3.32 -16.58 -2.34
C LEU A 292 3.31 -16.09 -3.80
N ALA A 293 2.35 -15.24 -4.21
CA ALA A 293 2.18 -14.84 -5.61
C ALA A 293 3.42 -14.17 -6.22
N THR A 294 4.03 -13.22 -5.49
CA THR A 294 5.28 -12.56 -5.90
C THR A 294 6.42 -13.57 -6.08
N ALA A 295 6.56 -14.52 -5.15
CA ALA A 295 7.61 -15.53 -5.19
C ALA A 295 7.40 -16.53 -6.35
N ASN A 296 6.16 -16.95 -6.60
CA ASN A 296 5.80 -17.82 -7.73
C ASN A 296 6.07 -17.12 -9.07
N THR A 297 5.68 -15.85 -9.19
CA THR A 297 5.92 -15.03 -10.38
C THR A 297 7.42 -14.93 -10.70
N LEU A 298 8.25 -14.61 -9.71
CA LEU A 298 9.71 -14.56 -9.88
C LEU A 298 10.32 -15.94 -10.20
N ALA A 299 9.81 -17.02 -9.60
CA ALA A 299 10.25 -18.38 -9.92
C ALA A 299 9.92 -18.75 -11.37
N GLY A 300 8.76 -18.34 -11.89
CA GLY A 300 8.40 -18.49 -13.29
C GLY A 300 9.32 -17.70 -14.23
N ALA A 301 9.69 -16.47 -13.85
CA ALA A 301 10.66 -15.66 -14.60
C ALA A 301 12.02 -16.37 -14.72
N CYS A 302 12.52 -16.92 -13.61
CA CYS A 302 13.75 -17.73 -13.57
C CYS A 302 13.65 -18.98 -14.45
N ALA A 303 12.47 -19.61 -14.50
CA ALA A 303 12.22 -20.81 -15.30
C ALA A 303 12.06 -20.52 -16.81
N GLY A 304 12.01 -19.25 -17.21
CA GLY A 304 12.02 -18.84 -18.61
C GLY A 304 10.79 -18.07 -19.07
N ALA A 305 9.85 -17.73 -18.18
CA ALA A 305 8.80 -16.77 -18.50
C ALA A 305 9.41 -15.38 -18.77
N ARG A 306 8.81 -14.65 -19.71
CA ARG A 306 9.28 -13.31 -20.13
C ARG A 306 8.16 -12.27 -20.19
N GLN A 307 6.99 -12.61 -19.69
CA GLN A 307 5.93 -11.69 -19.33
C GLN A 307 5.45 -12.04 -17.92
N LEU A 308 5.23 -11.04 -17.07
CA LEU A 308 4.73 -11.24 -15.71
C LEU A 308 3.48 -10.38 -15.52
N GLU A 309 2.37 -11.02 -15.15
CA GLU A 309 1.09 -10.37 -14.89
C GLU A 309 0.98 -10.02 -13.41
N VAL A 310 0.72 -8.74 -13.15
CA VAL A 310 0.75 -8.16 -11.83
C VAL A 310 -0.33 -7.09 -11.69
N THR A 311 -0.59 -6.67 -10.46
CA THR A 311 -1.46 -5.52 -10.16
C THR A 311 -0.79 -4.57 -9.18
N ILE A 312 -1.10 -3.28 -9.32
CA ILE A 312 -0.70 -2.25 -8.36
C ILE A 312 -1.26 -2.60 -6.98
N ASN A 313 -0.42 -2.52 -5.94
CA ASN A 313 -0.78 -2.87 -4.56
C ASN A 313 -1.12 -4.36 -4.34
N GLY A 314 -1.04 -5.21 -5.37
CA GLY A 314 -1.42 -6.62 -5.31
C GLY A 314 -2.93 -6.84 -5.20
N ILE A 315 -3.76 -5.90 -5.65
CA ILE A 315 -5.23 -6.08 -5.63
C ILE A 315 -5.69 -7.16 -6.63
N GLY A 316 -6.86 -7.74 -6.42
CA GLY A 316 -7.39 -8.82 -7.27
C GLY A 316 -8.46 -9.66 -6.57
N GLU A 317 -8.86 -10.77 -7.18
CA GLU A 317 -9.78 -11.70 -6.53
C GLU A 317 -9.23 -12.22 -5.20
N ARG A 318 -10.10 -12.38 -4.20
CA ARG A 318 -9.78 -13.01 -2.89
C ARG A 318 -8.60 -12.32 -2.17
N ALA A 319 -7.41 -12.95 -2.21
CA ALA A 319 -6.18 -12.45 -1.58
C ALA A 319 -5.34 -11.58 -2.53
N GLY A 320 -5.79 -11.41 -3.78
CA GLY A 320 -5.18 -10.56 -4.78
C GLY A 320 -4.13 -11.26 -5.64
N ASN A 321 -3.51 -10.48 -6.52
CA ASN A 321 -2.50 -10.93 -7.48
C ASN A 321 -1.08 -10.74 -6.95
N ALA A 322 -0.11 -11.24 -7.71
CA ALA A 322 1.29 -10.83 -7.57
C ALA A 322 1.41 -9.31 -7.66
N SER A 323 2.09 -8.72 -6.68
CA SER A 323 2.16 -7.28 -6.52
C SER A 323 3.18 -6.67 -7.48
N PHE A 324 2.75 -5.66 -8.24
CA PHE A 324 3.55 -4.94 -9.22
C PHE A 324 4.85 -4.41 -8.60
N GLU A 325 4.72 -3.65 -7.52
CA GLU A 325 5.85 -2.97 -6.89
C GLU A 325 6.86 -3.96 -6.31
N GLU A 326 6.41 -5.10 -5.81
CA GLU A 326 7.27 -6.14 -5.26
C GLU A 326 8.05 -6.87 -6.35
N VAL A 327 7.38 -7.31 -7.43
CA VAL A 327 8.01 -8.00 -8.56
C VAL A 327 9.02 -7.09 -9.25
N VAL A 328 8.61 -5.85 -9.55
CA VAL A 328 9.47 -4.88 -10.26
C VAL A 328 10.69 -4.50 -9.41
N MET A 329 10.53 -4.22 -8.12
CA MET A 329 11.66 -3.84 -7.27
C MET A 329 12.57 -5.03 -6.94
N ALA A 330 12.03 -6.25 -6.86
CA ALA A 330 12.86 -7.46 -6.74
C ALA A 330 13.76 -7.63 -7.97
N LEU A 331 13.21 -7.49 -9.19
CA LEU A 331 14.01 -7.53 -10.42
C LEU A 331 14.99 -6.36 -10.50
N LYS A 332 14.58 -5.14 -10.14
CA LYS A 332 15.48 -3.98 -10.17
C LYS A 332 16.69 -4.14 -9.23
N CYS A 333 16.46 -4.58 -7.99
CA CYS A 333 17.54 -4.62 -7.00
C CYS A 333 18.32 -5.95 -6.97
N ARG A 334 17.82 -7.02 -7.58
CA ARG A 334 18.48 -8.35 -7.58
C ARG A 334 18.59 -9.01 -8.95
N GLY A 335 18.14 -8.32 -10.00
CA GLY A 335 18.08 -8.80 -11.39
C GLY A 335 19.42 -9.31 -11.90
N GLU A 336 20.44 -8.47 -11.79
CA GLU A 336 21.79 -8.76 -12.26
C GLU A 336 22.42 -9.96 -11.56
N GLN A 337 22.39 -9.99 -10.21
CA GLN A 337 23.18 -10.98 -9.46
C GLN A 337 22.44 -12.28 -9.16
N VAL A 338 21.11 -12.24 -8.99
CA VAL A 338 20.31 -13.40 -8.55
C VAL A 338 19.42 -13.93 -9.65
N PHE A 339 18.78 -13.04 -10.40
CA PHE A 339 17.85 -13.43 -11.44
C PHE A 339 18.51 -13.56 -12.81
N GLY A 340 19.84 -13.74 -12.87
CA GLY A 340 20.54 -14.05 -14.13
C GLY A 340 20.53 -12.91 -15.16
N GLY A 341 20.50 -11.66 -14.70
CA GLY A 341 20.48 -10.49 -15.57
C GLY A 341 19.10 -9.98 -15.93
N LEU A 342 18.01 -10.56 -15.40
CA LEU A 342 16.65 -10.12 -15.72
C LEU A 342 16.39 -8.67 -15.30
N TYR A 343 15.74 -7.91 -16.17
CA TYR A 343 15.39 -6.51 -15.93
C TYR A 343 14.06 -6.13 -16.61
N THR A 344 13.50 -4.97 -16.22
CA THR A 344 12.25 -4.42 -16.78
C THR A 344 12.48 -3.00 -17.28
N GLY A 345 11.55 -2.49 -18.10
CA GLY A 345 11.56 -1.11 -18.58
C GLY A 345 10.82 -0.11 -17.67
N ILE A 346 10.43 -0.50 -16.46
CA ILE A 346 9.55 0.29 -15.60
C ILE A 346 10.27 1.52 -15.02
N SER A 347 9.63 2.68 -15.11
CA SER A 347 10.05 3.90 -14.42
C SER A 347 9.61 3.84 -12.96
N THR A 348 10.42 3.22 -12.11
CA THR A 348 10.05 2.93 -10.71
C THR A 348 9.70 4.17 -9.90
N GLN A 349 10.19 5.35 -10.30
CA GLN A 349 9.87 6.66 -9.73
C GLN A 349 8.38 7.00 -9.73
N HIS A 350 7.56 6.32 -10.53
CA HIS A 350 6.12 6.54 -10.55
C HIS A 350 5.34 5.58 -9.65
N ILE A 351 5.98 4.61 -8.98
CA ILE A 351 5.31 3.55 -8.21
C ILE A 351 4.40 4.14 -7.12
N ILE A 352 4.92 5.04 -6.27
CA ILE A 352 4.15 5.58 -5.14
C ILE A 352 2.94 6.41 -5.59
N MET A 353 3.10 7.21 -6.65
CA MET A 353 2.00 7.97 -7.22
C MET A 353 0.90 7.05 -7.74
N THR A 354 1.28 5.99 -8.46
CA THR A 354 0.32 5.01 -8.99
C THR A 354 -0.37 4.24 -7.85
N SER A 355 0.38 3.82 -6.84
CA SER A 355 -0.14 3.15 -5.64
C SER A 355 -1.21 3.98 -4.93
N LYS A 356 -0.96 5.27 -4.71
CA LYS A 356 -1.91 6.21 -4.09
C LYS A 356 -3.14 6.46 -4.96
N MET A 357 -2.96 6.60 -6.26
CA MET A 357 -4.07 6.78 -7.21
C MET A 357 -5.01 5.57 -7.21
N VAL A 358 -4.44 4.36 -7.17
CA VAL A 358 -5.24 3.13 -7.08
C VAL A 358 -5.92 3.02 -5.72
N GLU A 359 -5.25 3.33 -4.62
CA GLU A 359 -5.89 3.39 -3.28
C GLU A 359 -7.07 4.38 -3.26
N GLU A 360 -6.91 5.56 -3.86
CA GLU A 360 -7.95 6.60 -3.91
C GLU A 360 -9.18 6.15 -4.72
N TYR A 361 -8.97 5.63 -5.94
CA TYR A 361 -10.10 5.27 -6.83
C TYR A 361 -10.75 3.94 -6.48
N THR A 362 -10.03 3.01 -5.86
CA THR A 362 -10.62 1.74 -5.40
C THR A 362 -11.19 1.82 -3.99
N GLY A 363 -10.78 2.81 -3.19
CA GLY A 363 -11.06 2.87 -1.76
C GLY A 363 -10.37 1.77 -0.95
N LEU A 364 -9.50 0.96 -1.56
CA LEU A 364 -8.77 -0.10 -0.88
C LEU A 364 -7.49 0.44 -0.25
N HIS A 365 -7.51 0.57 1.07
CA HIS A 365 -6.36 1.09 1.82
C HIS A 365 -5.15 0.16 1.78
N VAL A 366 -3.97 0.75 1.56
CA VAL A 366 -2.71 0.02 1.61
C VAL A 366 -2.33 -0.27 3.06
N GLN A 367 -2.07 -1.54 3.39
CA GLN A 367 -1.61 -1.89 4.73
C GLN A 367 -0.30 -1.15 5.07
N PRO A 368 -0.12 -0.62 6.29
CA PRO A 368 1.06 0.18 6.62
C PRO A 368 2.40 -0.55 6.39
N HIS A 369 2.41 -1.88 6.53
CA HIS A 369 3.59 -2.75 6.38
C HIS A 369 3.64 -3.46 5.02
N LYS A 370 2.87 -2.99 4.02
CA LYS A 370 2.97 -3.50 2.64
C LYS A 370 4.39 -3.30 2.17
N ALA A 371 4.99 -4.34 1.59
CA ALA A 371 6.33 -4.23 1.04
C ALA A 371 6.36 -3.12 -0.01
N ILE A 372 7.46 -2.37 -0.04
CA ILE A 372 7.74 -1.25 -0.96
C ILE A 372 6.86 -0.01 -0.72
N VAL A 373 5.53 -0.11 -0.80
CA VAL A 373 4.63 1.06 -0.81
C VAL A 373 3.96 1.37 0.53
N GLY A 374 4.08 0.49 1.53
CA GLY A 374 3.50 0.70 2.85
C GLY A 374 4.11 1.91 3.55
N SER A 375 3.29 2.66 4.30
CA SER A 375 3.74 3.86 5.02
C SER A 375 4.85 3.61 6.06
N ASN A 376 5.02 2.37 6.50
CA ASN A 376 6.10 1.94 7.40
C ASN A 376 7.26 1.24 6.68
N ALA A 377 7.23 1.05 5.36
CA ALA A 377 8.23 0.27 4.62
C ALA A 377 9.66 0.85 4.73
N PHE A 378 9.76 2.17 4.89
CA PHE A 378 11.03 2.90 5.07
C PHE A 378 11.14 3.60 6.43
N ALA A 379 10.26 3.27 7.38
CA ALA A 379 10.24 3.89 8.70
C ALA A 379 11.09 3.10 9.70
N HIS A 380 11.95 3.81 10.44
CA HIS A 380 12.79 3.21 11.49
C HIS A 380 12.53 3.83 12.86
N GLU A 381 11.91 3.07 13.77
CA GLU A 381 11.60 3.55 15.13
C GLU A 381 12.69 3.18 16.16
N SER A 382 13.35 2.04 15.96
CA SER A 382 14.35 1.50 16.89
C SER A 382 15.60 2.40 16.94
N GLY A 383 16.00 2.85 18.14
CA GLY A 383 17.14 3.74 18.31
C GLY A 383 18.47 3.18 17.79
N ILE A 384 18.66 1.85 17.81
CA ILE A 384 19.83 1.20 17.20
C ILE A 384 19.77 1.22 15.67
N HIS A 385 18.58 1.11 15.09
CA HIS A 385 18.43 1.22 13.64
C HIS A 385 18.62 2.67 13.19
N GLN A 386 18.08 3.62 13.94
CA GLN A 386 18.25 5.06 13.66
C GLN A 386 19.73 5.48 13.73
N ASP A 387 20.48 5.03 14.74
CA ASP A 387 21.92 5.29 14.83
C ASP A 387 22.69 4.68 13.64
N GLY A 388 22.33 3.45 13.23
CA GLY A 388 22.88 2.82 12.02
C GLY A 388 22.57 3.64 10.76
N MET A 389 21.32 4.04 10.58
CA MET A 389 20.84 4.84 9.45
C MET A 389 21.50 6.22 9.35
N LEU A 390 21.72 6.89 10.49
CA LEU A 390 22.43 8.17 10.56
C LEU A 390 23.91 8.04 10.14
N LYS A 391 24.53 6.90 10.45
CA LYS A 391 25.94 6.63 10.08
C LYS A 391 26.06 6.20 8.62
N ASN A 392 25.20 5.28 8.19
CA ASN A 392 25.12 4.82 6.82
C ASN A 392 23.72 4.21 6.55
N LYS A 393 23.00 4.78 5.58
CA LYS A 393 21.65 4.33 5.20
C LYS A 393 21.63 2.88 4.71
N ASP A 394 22.73 2.41 4.13
CA ASP A 394 22.88 1.04 3.61
C ASP A 394 22.83 -0.04 4.71
N THR A 395 22.80 0.35 5.99
CA THR A 395 22.72 -0.61 7.10
C THR A 395 21.36 -1.31 7.20
N TYR A 396 20.28 -0.66 6.77
CA TYR A 396 18.93 -1.23 6.82
C TYR A 396 18.10 -0.98 5.55
N GLU A 397 18.42 0.04 4.74
CA GLU A 397 17.71 0.32 3.50
C GLU A 397 18.32 -0.46 2.33
N ILE A 398 17.57 -1.42 1.79
CA ILE A 398 17.97 -2.19 0.60
C ILE A 398 17.78 -1.40 -0.71
N MET A 399 17.07 -0.28 -0.65
CA MET A 399 16.80 0.67 -1.73
C MET A 399 16.44 2.02 -1.09
N SER A 400 16.65 3.12 -1.82
CA SER A 400 16.19 4.43 -1.36
C SER A 400 14.67 4.57 -1.59
N PRO A 401 13.91 5.25 -0.73
CA PRO A 401 12.52 5.56 -1.03
C PRO A 401 12.37 6.46 -2.25
N GLU A 402 13.38 7.28 -2.53
CA GLU A 402 13.44 8.05 -3.77
C GLU A 402 13.43 7.10 -4.97
N ASP A 403 13.97 5.88 -4.93
CA ASP A 403 13.90 4.92 -6.06
C ASP A 403 12.48 4.59 -6.53
N ILE A 404 11.48 4.77 -5.66
CA ILE A 404 10.07 4.48 -5.95
C ILE A 404 9.19 5.74 -6.03
N GLY A 405 9.81 6.92 -6.04
CA GLY A 405 9.13 8.22 -6.03
C GLY A 405 8.58 8.64 -4.67
N LEU A 406 9.04 8.01 -3.57
CA LEU A 406 8.71 8.48 -2.23
C LEU A 406 9.73 9.55 -1.83
N HIS A 407 9.37 10.81 -2.01
CA HIS A 407 10.16 11.91 -1.45
C HIS A 407 9.88 12.00 0.05
N ARG A 408 10.92 11.80 0.86
CA ARG A 408 10.84 12.04 2.29
C ARG A 408 10.60 13.54 2.51
N ALA A 409 9.80 13.88 3.50
CA ALA A 409 9.72 15.26 3.99
C ALA A 409 11.08 15.74 4.58
N ASN A 410 12.01 14.82 4.85
CA ASN A 410 13.28 15.02 5.56
C ASN A 410 14.32 13.98 5.10
N GLU A 411 15.58 14.36 4.86
CA GLU A 411 16.62 13.48 4.25
C GLU A 411 16.88 12.14 4.97
N SER A 412 16.54 12.03 6.26
CA SER A 412 16.90 10.89 7.12
C SER A 412 15.78 9.86 7.33
N GLY A 413 14.51 10.16 7.00
CA GLY A 413 13.39 9.19 7.12
C GLY A 413 13.09 8.70 8.54
N ILE A 414 13.64 9.37 9.55
CA ILE A 414 13.55 8.98 10.96
C ILE A 414 12.16 9.30 11.50
N VAL A 415 11.47 8.27 11.99
CA VAL A 415 10.22 8.43 12.75
C VAL A 415 10.54 8.31 14.23
N LEU A 416 10.27 9.37 15.01
CA LEU A 416 10.46 9.33 16.45
C LEU A 416 9.27 8.67 17.15
N GLY A 417 9.58 7.63 17.92
CA GLY A 417 8.62 6.81 18.67
C GLY A 417 9.22 6.28 19.97
N LYS A 418 8.52 5.36 20.63
CA LYS A 418 8.87 4.89 21.98
C LYS A 418 10.28 4.31 22.02
N LEU A 419 10.74 3.71 20.93
CA LEU A 419 12.04 3.04 20.85
C LEU A 419 13.19 3.94 20.41
N SER A 420 12.92 5.19 20.07
CA SER A 420 13.96 6.08 19.52
C SER A 420 14.99 6.48 20.57
N GLY A 421 16.23 6.63 20.10
CA GLY A 421 17.40 6.91 20.93
C GLY A 421 17.75 8.41 21.01
N ARG A 422 18.67 8.76 21.92
CA ARG A 422 19.12 10.14 22.14
C ARG A 422 19.67 10.80 20.88
N HIS A 423 20.51 10.10 20.13
CA HIS A 423 21.09 10.62 18.89
C HIS A 423 20.03 10.92 17.82
N ALA A 424 19.00 10.08 17.71
CA ALA A 424 17.91 10.30 16.76
C ALA A 424 17.05 11.51 17.15
N LEU A 425 16.79 11.69 18.45
CA LEU A 425 16.14 12.88 18.97
C LEU A 425 17.00 14.13 18.71
N GLN A 426 18.29 14.10 19.04
CA GLN A 426 19.22 15.21 18.84
C GLN A 426 19.30 15.64 17.38
N ALA A 427 19.49 14.69 16.45
CA ALA A 427 19.54 14.96 15.02
C ALA A 427 18.25 15.63 14.53
N LYS A 428 17.09 15.16 15.01
CA LYS A 428 15.79 15.73 14.63
C LYS A 428 15.54 17.13 15.20
N ILE A 429 15.97 17.39 16.43
CA ILE A 429 15.88 18.70 17.07
C ILE A 429 16.82 19.72 16.39
N MET A 430 18.01 19.28 16.01
CA MET A 430 18.97 20.09 15.24
C MET A 430 18.44 20.42 13.84
N GLU A 431 17.81 19.45 13.17
CA GLU A 431 17.12 19.65 11.88
C GLU A 431 15.99 20.69 11.98
N LEU A 432 15.27 20.72 13.12
CA LEU A 432 14.24 21.73 13.41
C LEU A 432 14.82 23.11 13.78
N GLY A 433 16.14 23.29 13.72
CA GLY A 433 16.83 24.55 13.97
C GLY A 433 17.14 24.82 15.45
N TYR A 434 17.07 23.81 16.32
CA TYR A 434 17.38 23.94 17.75
C TYR A 434 18.72 23.27 18.08
N GLU A 435 19.68 24.03 18.57
CA GLU A 435 20.93 23.50 19.13
C GLU A 435 20.75 23.19 20.62
N ILE A 436 20.54 21.92 20.97
CA ILE A 436 20.36 21.46 22.35
C ILE A 436 21.37 20.36 22.66
N GLU A 437 22.18 20.56 23.70
CA GLU A 437 23.26 19.64 24.08
C GLU A 437 23.27 19.34 25.59
N GLY A 438 24.07 18.34 25.97
CA GLY A 438 24.35 18.03 27.37
C GLY A 438 23.11 17.68 28.18
N LYS A 439 22.93 18.35 29.34
CA LYS A 439 21.85 18.06 30.29
C LYS A 439 20.46 18.36 29.75
N GLN A 440 20.32 19.39 28.90
CA GLN A 440 19.03 19.78 28.31
C GLN A 440 18.53 18.70 27.33
N LEU A 441 19.44 18.11 26.55
CA LEU A 441 19.11 16.98 25.68
C LEU A 441 18.67 15.75 26.48
N GLU A 442 19.28 15.51 27.64
CA GLU A 442 18.90 14.40 28.52
C GLU A 442 17.49 14.58 29.10
N ASP A 443 17.18 15.79 29.60
CA ASP A 443 15.87 16.11 30.15
C ASP A 443 14.77 16.13 29.06
N LEU A 444 15.09 16.60 27.86
CA LEU A 444 14.22 16.50 26.69
C LEU A 444 13.99 15.03 26.29
N PHE A 445 15.03 14.19 26.34
CA PHE A 445 14.94 12.77 25.99
C PHE A 445 13.95 12.02 26.89
N TRP A 446 13.96 12.24 28.21
CA TRP A 446 13.03 11.56 29.11
C TRP A 446 11.58 12.02 28.93
N ARG A 447 11.36 13.30 28.63
CA ARG A 447 10.02 13.82 28.30
C ARG A 447 9.51 13.30 26.97
N PHE A 448 10.37 13.29 25.96
CA PHE A 448 10.13 12.62 24.69
C PHE A 448 9.72 11.16 24.92
N LYS A 449 10.43 10.41 25.76
CA LYS A 449 10.10 9.00 26.09
C LYS A 449 8.75 8.86 26.79
N SER A 450 8.34 9.84 27.60
CA SER A 450 7.02 9.87 28.23
C SER A 450 5.91 10.07 27.19
N VAL A 451 6.05 11.07 26.31
CA VAL A 451 5.08 11.33 25.23
C VAL A 451 5.02 10.18 24.23
N ALA A 452 6.18 9.64 23.83
CA ALA A 452 6.28 8.48 22.97
C ALA A 452 5.76 7.19 23.65
N GLY A 453 5.64 7.17 24.98
CA GLY A 453 4.97 6.10 25.72
C GLY A 453 3.44 6.17 25.62
N MET A 454 2.89 7.37 25.42
CA MET A 454 1.45 7.64 25.33
C MET A 454 0.95 7.71 23.88
N LYS A 455 1.82 8.09 22.94
CA LYS A 455 1.52 8.22 21.51
C LYS A 455 2.30 7.18 20.70
N LYS A 456 1.64 6.60 19.69
CA LYS A 456 2.28 5.66 18.75
C LYS A 456 3.34 6.30 17.86
N LYS A 457 3.17 7.58 17.50
CA LYS A 457 4.11 8.38 16.71
C LYS A 457 4.20 9.78 17.32
N VAL A 458 5.41 10.30 17.48
CA VAL A 458 5.65 11.68 17.91
C VAL A 458 5.84 12.53 16.66
N THR A 459 4.99 13.54 16.46
CA THR A 459 5.08 14.43 15.29
C THR A 459 6.10 15.54 15.51
N GLU A 460 6.48 16.26 14.45
CA GLU A 460 7.38 17.41 14.59
C GLU A 460 6.77 18.49 15.49
N GLU A 461 5.46 18.69 15.45
CA GLU A 461 4.77 19.62 16.35
C GLU A 461 4.85 19.18 17.81
N ASP A 462 4.84 17.87 18.08
CA ASP A 462 5.02 17.34 19.44
C ASP A 462 6.46 17.58 19.93
N LEU A 463 7.46 17.46 19.05
CA LEU A 463 8.86 17.76 19.38
C LEU A 463 9.07 19.24 19.64
N ILE A 464 8.53 20.10 18.79
CA ILE A 464 8.54 21.56 18.97
C ILE A 464 7.84 21.91 20.30
N ALA A 465 6.73 21.24 20.63
CA ALA A 465 6.05 21.41 21.91
C ALA A 465 6.91 20.94 23.09
N LEU A 466 7.62 19.82 22.97
CA LEU A 466 8.51 19.29 24.02
C LEU A 466 9.74 20.16 24.27
N VAL A 467 10.31 20.73 23.21
CA VAL A 467 11.36 21.77 23.30
C VAL A 467 10.79 23.04 23.93
N SER A 468 9.56 23.41 23.56
CA SER A 468 8.86 24.56 24.16
C SER A 468 8.46 24.32 25.62
N ASP A 469 8.22 23.08 26.04
CA ASP A 469 7.86 22.68 27.41
C ASP A 469 9.04 22.78 28.40
N GLU A 470 10.29 22.94 27.92
CA GLU A 470 11.39 23.39 28.81
C GLU A 470 11.16 24.84 29.30
N VAL A 471 10.18 25.53 28.70
CA VAL A 471 9.79 26.91 29.02
C VAL A 471 8.31 27.04 29.44
N PHE A 472 7.42 26.06 29.17
CA PHE A 472 5.96 26.29 29.31
C PHE A 472 5.15 25.14 29.93
N GLN A 473 4.17 25.49 30.77
CA GLN A 473 3.02 24.65 31.10
C GLN A 473 1.75 25.32 30.53
N PRO A 474 0.78 24.57 29.96
CA PRO A 474 -0.42 25.18 29.38
C PRO A 474 -1.31 25.77 30.48
N GLN A 475 -1.43 27.10 30.52
CA GLN A 475 -2.50 27.76 31.26
C GLN A 475 -3.82 27.52 30.53
N VAL A 476 -4.84 27.05 31.25
CA VAL A 476 -6.21 26.93 30.72
C VAL A 476 -6.84 28.32 30.77
N PHE A 477 -7.11 28.92 29.61
CA PHE A 477 -7.75 30.24 29.51
C PHE A 477 -9.27 30.15 29.47
N TRP A 478 -9.80 29.15 28.77
CA TRP A 478 -11.22 28.93 28.60
C TRP A 478 -11.57 27.45 28.81
N ARG A 479 -12.69 27.20 29.49
CA ARG A 479 -13.29 25.87 29.65
C ARG A 479 -14.73 25.91 29.13
N LEU A 480 -15.14 24.87 28.40
CA LEU A 480 -16.55 24.71 28.03
C LEU A 480 -17.37 24.42 29.30
N GLY A 481 -18.30 25.29 29.63
CA GLY A 481 -19.27 25.08 30.71
C GLY A 481 -20.48 24.30 30.19
N ASP A 482 -21.12 24.80 29.15
CA ASP A 482 -22.31 24.19 28.54
C ASP A 482 -22.47 24.61 27.08
N ALA A 483 -23.22 23.85 26.29
CA ALA A 483 -23.62 24.24 24.94
C ALA A 483 -24.96 23.61 24.55
N GLN A 484 -25.86 24.42 24.02
CA GLN A 484 -27.16 24.01 23.51
C GLN A 484 -27.29 24.42 22.05
N VAL A 485 -27.69 23.48 21.20
CA VAL A 485 -27.78 23.71 19.76
C VAL A 485 -29.13 23.24 19.21
N THR A 486 -29.72 24.07 18.37
CA THR A 486 -30.96 23.79 17.64
C THR A 486 -30.66 23.90 16.15
N CYS A 487 -30.88 22.82 15.41
CA CYS A 487 -30.57 22.76 13.97
C CYS A 487 -31.68 22.07 13.16
N GLY A 488 -31.69 22.33 11.85
CA GLY A 488 -32.63 21.74 10.89
C GLY A 488 -32.19 22.02 9.45
N SER A 489 -32.91 21.49 8.46
CA SER A 489 -32.55 21.59 7.04
C SER A 489 -32.66 22.98 6.40
N LEU A 490 -33.22 23.96 7.13
CA LEU A 490 -33.48 25.32 6.66
C LEU A 490 -32.26 26.26 6.75
N GLY A 491 -31.07 25.76 7.12
CA GLY A 491 -29.82 26.54 7.12
C GLY A 491 -29.70 27.63 8.21
N LEU A 492 -30.60 27.62 9.20
CA LEU A 492 -30.62 28.55 10.34
C LEU A 492 -30.34 27.80 11.65
N SER A 493 -29.14 27.23 11.78
CA SER A 493 -28.76 26.56 13.03
C SER A 493 -28.39 27.59 14.08
N THR A 494 -28.91 27.46 15.29
CA THR A 494 -28.66 28.39 16.41
C THR A 494 -27.94 27.65 17.53
N ALA A 495 -26.89 28.24 18.08
CA ALA A 495 -26.14 27.67 19.20
C ALA A 495 -25.97 28.71 20.32
N THR A 496 -26.26 28.29 21.55
CA THR A 496 -25.93 29.01 22.79
C THR A 496 -24.77 28.30 23.45
N VAL A 497 -23.65 29.00 23.68
CA VAL A 497 -22.45 28.44 24.30
C VAL A 497 -22.14 29.19 25.58
N LYS A 498 -21.82 28.46 26.65
CA LYS A 498 -21.30 28.97 27.91
C LYS A 498 -19.83 28.58 28.07
N LEU A 499 -18.95 29.56 28.19
CA LEU A 499 -17.54 29.37 28.53
C LEU A 499 -17.25 29.89 29.94
N ILE A 500 -16.29 29.26 30.60
CA ILE A 500 -15.77 29.67 31.91
C ILE A 500 -14.34 30.13 31.68
N ASP A 501 -14.01 31.35 32.11
CA ASP A 501 -12.66 31.89 31.96
C ASP A 501 -11.69 31.38 33.05
N ALA A 502 -10.45 31.87 33.02
CA ALA A 502 -9.40 31.48 33.96
C ALA A 502 -9.67 31.93 35.41
N ASP A 503 -10.50 32.97 35.60
CA ASP A 503 -10.89 33.51 36.90
C ASP A 503 -12.15 32.82 37.46
N GLY A 504 -12.80 31.98 36.64
CA GLY A 504 -13.98 31.19 37.00
C GLY A 504 -15.31 31.87 36.66
N GLU A 505 -15.29 33.01 35.97
CA GLU A 505 -16.48 33.73 35.56
C GLU A 505 -17.15 33.06 34.35
N GLU A 506 -18.49 33.05 34.34
CA GLU A 506 -19.28 32.46 33.27
C GLU A 506 -19.64 33.49 32.19
N HIS A 507 -19.38 33.13 30.93
CA HIS A 507 -19.67 33.93 29.76
C HIS A 507 -20.60 33.17 28.82
N ILE A 508 -21.70 33.78 28.42
CA ILE A 508 -22.71 33.15 27.56
C ILE A 508 -22.92 33.99 26.31
N ALA A 509 -22.90 33.34 25.15
CA ALA A 509 -23.26 33.95 23.88
C ALA A 509 -24.12 33.02 23.05
N CYS A 510 -24.89 33.61 22.13
CA CYS A 510 -25.70 32.89 21.16
C CYS A 510 -25.40 33.41 19.75
N SER A 511 -25.35 32.51 18.78
CA SER A 511 -25.13 32.85 17.38
C SER A 511 -25.90 31.92 16.44
N VAL A 512 -26.12 32.40 15.22
CA VAL A 512 -26.67 31.64 14.10
C VAL A 512 -25.54 31.30 13.12
N GLY A 513 -25.60 30.12 12.53
CA GLY A 513 -24.64 29.63 11.54
C GLY A 513 -25.30 28.79 10.46
N THR A 514 -24.53 28.51 9.41
CA THR A 514 -24.95 27.67 8.28
C THR A 514 -25.15 26.20 8.68
N GLY A 515 -24.54 25.80 9.80
CA GLY A 515 -24.71 24.51 10.46
C GLY A 515 -24.47 24.59 11.96
N PRO A 516 -24.74 23.52 12.72
CA PRO A 516 -24.67 23.52 14.18
C PRO A 516 -23.27 23.79 14.72
N VAL A 517 -22.22 23.29 14.05
CA VAL A 517 -20.82 23.54 14.42
C VAL A 517 -20.43 24.99 14.14
N ASP A 518 -20.80 25.53 12.97
CA ASP A 518 -20.53 26.93 12.60
C ASP A 518 -21.21 27.91 13.58
N ALA A 519 -22.47 27.65 13.94
CA ALA A 519 -23.20 28.44 14.92
C ALA A 519 -22.49 28.43 16.29
N ALA A 520 -22.02 27.27 16.73
CA ALA A 520 -21.33 27.12 18.00
C ALA A 520 -19.95 27.81 18.01
N TYR A 521 -19.20 27.74 16.91
CA TYR A 521 -17.90 28.43 16.79
C TYR A 521 -18.07 29.94 16.80
N LYS A 522 -19.05 30.48 16.07
CA LYS A 522 -19.37 31.91 16.12
C LYS A 522 -19.77 32.37 17.52
N ALA A 523 -20.52 31.56 18.27
CA ALA A 523 -20.84 31.86 19.67
C ALA A 523 -19.58 31.88 20.56
N VAL A 524 -18.63 30.96 20.35
CA VAL A 524 -17.32 30.97 21.02
C VAL A 524 -16.51 32.23 20.63
N ASP A 525 -16.52 32.63 19.37
CA ASP A 525 -15.81 33.82 18.88
C ASP A 525 -16.36 35.11 19.49
N LEU A 526 -17.68 35.20 19.68
CA LEU A 526 -18.32 36.34 20.35
C LEU A 526 -17.87 36.50 21.81
N ILE A 527 -17.60 35.38 22.49
CA ILE A 527 -17.11 35.37 23.88
C ILE A 527 -15.62 35.70 23.91
N THR A 528 -14.81 34.95 23.16
CA THR A 528 -13.34 35.01 23.25
C THR A 528 -12.76 36.23 22.55
N LYS A 529 -13.46 36.77 21.53
CA LYS A 529 -13.08 37.93 20.72
C LYS A 529 -11.67 37.82 20.13
N VAL A 530 -11.22 36.60 19.85
CA VAL A 530 -9.92 36.34 19.22
C VAL A 530 -10.11 36.27 17.70
N PRO A 531 -9.38 37.06 16.91
CA PRO A 531 -9.51 37.05 15.44
C PRO A 531 -8.82 35.80 14.86
N ILE A 532 -9.61 34.78 14.55
CA ILE A 532 -9.13 33.47 14.08
C ILE A 532 -9.78 33.04 12.77
N THR A 533 -9.05 32.22 12.02
CA THR A 533 -9.54 31.49 10.84
C THR A 533 -9.37 29.99 11.07
N LEU A 534 -10.45 29.23 10.85
CA LEU A 534 -10.42 27.77 10.83
C LEU A 534 -9.82 27.30 9.49
N LEU A 535 -8.72 26.55 9.56
CA LEU A 535 -8.02 26.01 8.39
C LEU A 535 -8.42 24.57 8.07
N GLU A 536 -8.58 23.75 9.11
CA GLU A 536 -8.89 22.33 8.96
C GLU A 536 -9.94 21.93 10.01
N TYR A 537 -10.90 21.13 9.59
CA TYR A 537 -11.87 20.45 10.43
C TYR A 537 -11.96 18.99 9.98
N SER A 538 -11.70 18.05 10.89
CA SER A 538 -11.80 16.61 10.66
C SER A 538 -12.54 15.94 11.81
N MET A 539 -13.39 14.98 11.50
CA MET A 539 -14.14 14.19 12.48
C MET A 539 -14.07 12.72 12.11
N THR A 540 -13.77 11.87 13.10
CA THR A 540 -13.74 10.40 12.96
C THR A 540 -14.56 9.75 14.06
N ALA A 541 -15.35 8.74 13.72
CA ALA A 541 -15.99 7.86 14.71
C ALA A 541 -14.93 6.94 15.32
N VAL A 542 -14.92 6.82 16.65
CA VAL A 542 -13.95 5.99 17.39
C VAL A 542 -14.47 4.56 17.58
N THR A 543 -15.78 4.39 17.66
CA THR A 543 -16.45 3.11 17.89
C THR A 543 -17.60 2.94 16.91
N GLU A 544 -18.04 1.69 16.70
CA GLU A 544 -19.22 1.36 15.90
C GLU A 544 -20.49 1.42 16.78
N GLY A 545 -21.64 1.70 16.18
CA GLY A 545 -22.93 1.77 16.88
C GLY A 545 -23.53 3.18 16.95
N ILE A 546 -24.80 3.28 17.38
CA ILE A 546 -25.53 4.55 17.50
C ILE A 546 -25.01 5.43 18.66
N ASP A 547 -24.26 4.82 19.57
CA ASP A 547 -23.58 5.40 20.74
C ASP A 547 -22.11 5.70 20.47
N ALA A 548 -21.70 5.74 19.21
CA ALA A 548 -20.32 5.98 18.81
C ALA A 548 -19.78 7.32 19.35
N ILE A 549 -18.58 7.27 19.94
CA ILE A 549 -17.86 8.49 20.32
C ILE A 549 -17.29 9.14 19.07
N ALA A 550 -17.63 10.40 18.83
CA ALA A 550 -16.99 11.23 17.81
C ALA A 550 -15.71 11.84 18.39
N THR A 551 -14.62 11.77 17.63
CA THR A 551 -13.40 12.57 17.88
C THR A 551 -13.25 13.60 16.79
N THR A 552 -13.08 14.86 17.19
CA THR A 552 -12.91 16.00 16.28
C THR A 552 -11.52 16.59 16.42
N ARG A 553 -10.86 16.89 15.30
CA ARG A 553 -9.60 17.63 15.21
C ARG A 553 -9.85 18.93 14.45
N VAL A 554 -9.30 20.01 14.97
CA VAL A 554 -9.34 21.33 14.32
C VAL A 554 -7.97 21.96 14.24
N LEU A 555 -7.76 22.78 13.21
CA LEU A 555 -6.58 23.61 13.04
C LEU A 555 -7.03 25.07 12.81
N ILE A 556 -6.54 25.99 13.63
CA ILE A 556 -6.86 27.43 13.55
C ILE A 556 -5.61 28.27 13.30
N ARG A 557 -5.77 29.45 12.72
CA ARG A 557 -4.73 30.47 12.54
C ARG A 557 -5.21 31.81 13.06
N ASN A 558 -4.29 32.61 13.61
CA ASN A 558 -4.57 33.98 14.03
C ASN A 558 -4.46 34.95 12.84
N ASN A 559 -5.39 35.89 12.74
CA ASN A 559 -5.42 36.88 11.66
C ASN A 559 -4.67 38.19 11.99
N SER A 560 -4.08 38.31 13.18
CA SER A 560 -3.58 39.60 13.70
C SER A 560 -2.12 39.61 14.17
N THR A 561 -1.26 38.70 13.70
CA THR A 561 0.19 38.82 13.95
C THR A 561 0.77 39.99 13.15
N PRO A 562 1.41 41.00 13.79
CA PRO A 562 2.17 42.01 13.08
C PRO A 562 3.51 41.44 12.57
N ASP A 563 4.03 42.05 11.51
CA ASP A 563 5.31 41.69 10.87
C ASP A 563 6.47 41.67 11.88
N HIS A 564 7.26 40.60 11.86
CA HIS A 564 8.57 40.58 12.52
C HIS A 564 9.54 41.47 11.72
N GLY A 565 9.98 42.57 12.32
CA GLY A 565 10.83 43.59 11.69
C GLY A 565 12.27 43.21 11.35
N LEU A 566 12.61 41.92 11.21
CA LEU A 566 13.99 41.47 10.91
C LEU A 566 14.14 40.46 9.77
N THR A 567 13.07 39.83 9.24
CA THR A 567 13.21 38.86 8.13
C THR A 567 12.16 38.95 7.01
N GLY A 568 11.09 39.73 7.16
CA GLY A 568 10.14 39.99 6.06
C GLY A 568 9.30 38.78 5.59
N GLU A 569 9.34 37.63 6.26
CA GLU A 569 8.45 36.49 5.97
C GLU A 569 7.39 36.31 7.08
N SER A 570 6.13 36.19 6.66
CA SER A 570 4.97 36.00 7.55
C SER A 570 5.00 34.61 8.18
N ALA A 571 5.42 34.50 9.45
CA ALA A 571 5.29 33.26 10.20
C ALA A 571 3.81 32.98 10.54
N ASN A 572 3.10 32.38 9.59
CA ASN A 572 1.69 31.98 9.68
C ASN A 572 1.48 30.78 10.61
N ARG A 573 1.66 30.97 11.92
CA ARG A 573 1.56 29.89 12.91
C ARG A 573 0.12 29.41 13.09
N SER A 574 -0.09 28.10 12.94
CA SER A 574 -1.36 27.43 13.20
C SER A 574 -1.36 26.67 14.54
N TYR A 575 -2.54 26.53 15.13
CA TYR A 575 -2.75 25.86 16.42
C TYR A 575 -3.80 24.77 16.28
N SER A 576 -3.51 23.58 16.79
CA SER A 576 -4.41 22.43 16.68
C SER A 576 -5.10 22.13 18.00
N GLY A 577 -6.32 21.61 17.93
CA GLY A 577 -7.09 21.15 19.07
C GLY A 577 -7.85 19.88 18.78
N THR A 578 -8.12 19.10 19.81
CA THR A 578 -8.82 17.83 19.72
C THR A 578 -9.92 17.76 20.77
N GLY A 579 -11.06 17.20 20.40
CA GLY A 579 -12.21 16.98 21.29
C GLY A 579 -12.77 15.59 21.07
N ALA A 580 -13.40 15.05 22.11
CA ALA A 580 -14.12 13.80 22.06
C ALA A 580 -15.44 13.93 22.82
N SER A 581 -16.53 13.41 22.24
CA SER A 581 -17.87 13.39 22.82
C SER A 581 -18.77 12.44 22.03
N MET A 582 -19.83 11.92 22.66
CA MET A 582 -20.92 11.25 21.93
C MET A 582 -21.70 12.24 21.04
N ASP A 583 -21.70 13.52 21.41
CA ASP A 583 -22.28 14.60 20.61
C ASP A 583 -21.21 15.27 19.73
N ILE A 584 -21.42 15.23 18.41
CA ILE A 584 -20.51 15.75 17.40
C ILE A 584 -20.23 17.25 17.59
N VAL A 585 -21.24 18.04 17.96
CA VAL A 585 -21.11 19.48 18.12
C VAL A 585 -20.30 19.79 19.38
N ILE A 586 -20.56 19.08 20.47
CA ILE A 586 -19.78 19.21 21.71
C ILE A 586 -18.31 18.81 21.50
N SER A 587 -18.06 17.70 20.78
CA SER A 587 -16.71 17.29 20.39
C SER A 587 -15.99 18.39 19.62
N SER A 588 -16.70 19.01 18.68
CA SER A 588 -16.20 20.09 17.84
C SER A 588 -15.86 21.35 18.63
N VAL A 589 -16.73 21.78 19.55
CA VAL A 589 -16.50 22.95 20.42
C VAL A 589 -15.31 22.73 21.35
N ARG A 590 -15.17 21.54 21.93
CA ARG A 590 -14.01 21.18 22.76
C ARG A 590 -12.70 21.25 21.98
N ALA A 591 -12.68 20.71 20.75
CA ALA A 591 -11.52 20.78 19.88
C ALA A 591 -11.12 22.24 19.61
N TYR A 592 -12.11 23.10 19.34
CA TYR A 592 -11.90 24.52 19.05
C TYR A 592 -11.34 25.30 20.24
N ILE A 593 -11.92 25.14 21.42
CA ILE A 593 -11.42 25.75 22.66
C ILE A 593 -9.99 25.26 22.97
N GLY A 594 -9.71 23.98 22.74
CA GLY A 594 -8.36 23.42 22.90
C GLY A 594 -7.32 24.10 22.01
N ALA A 595 -7.67 24.40 20.76
CA ALA A 595 -6.81 25.14 19.85
C ALA A 595 -6.63 26.61 20.26
N LEU A 596 -7.72 27.26 20.70
CA LEU A 596 -7.73 28.63 21.21
C LEU A 596 -6.86 28.81 22.45
N ASN A 597 -6.94 27.91 23.41
CA ASN A 597 -6.12 27.97 24.63
C ASN A 597 -4.61 27.90 24.32
N LYS A 598 -4.21 27.09 23.32
CA LYS A 598 -2.81 27.04 22.88
C LYS A 598 -2.37 28.34 22.22
N LEU A 599 -3.22 28.94 21.39
CA LEU A 599 -2.98 30.24 20.77
C LEU A 599 -2.81 31.35 21.83
N LEU A 600 -3.75 31.44 22.77
CA LEU A 600 -3.74 32.45 23.85
C LEU A 600 -2.56 32.26 24.80
N GLY A 601 -2.22 31.01 25.11
CA GLY A 601 -1.00 30.64 25.82
C GLY A 601 0.22 31.23 25.13
N PHE A 602 0.36 31.02 23.83
CA PHE A 602 1.47 31.57 23.06
C PHE A 602 1.50 33.11 23.05
N GLN A 603 0.38 33.80 22.83
CA GLN A 603 0.35 35.27 22.79
C GLN A 603 0.74 35.92 24.13
N LYS A 604 0.28 35.37 25.26
CA LYS A 604 0.65 35.84 26.60
C LYS A 604 2.16 35.70 26.87
N LEU A 605 2.82 34.78 26.20
CA LEU A 605 4.26 34.55 26.31
C LEU A 605 5.07 35.54 25.49
N VAL A 606 4.68 35.79 24.24
CA VAL A 606 5.31 36.82 23.40
C VAL A 606 5.22 38.19 24.08
N SER A 607 4.07 38.52 24.67
CA SER A 607 3.90 39.79 25.40
C SER A 607 4.71 39.90 26.70
N ARG A 608 4.99 38.78 27.38
CA ARG A 608 5.91 38.76 28.55
C ARG A 608 7.37 38.90 28.10
N TYR A 609 7.77 38.21 27.03
CA TYR A 609 9.12 38.27 26.50
C TYR A 609 9.48 39.71 26.07
N ASN A 610 8.60 40.37 25.30
CA ASN A 610 8.79 41.76 24.88
C ASN A 610 8.78 42.78 26.03
N LYS A 611 8.16 42.46 27.18
CA LYS A 611 8.19 43.30 28.39
C LYS A 611 9.50 43.17 29.17
N THR A 612 10.24 42.07 29.02
CA THR A 612 11.44 41.81 29.81
C THR A 612 12.67 42.51 29.20
N GLU A 613 12.68 42.73 27.88
CA GLU A 613 13.73 43.51 27.18
C GLU A 613 13.51 45.04 27.20
N GLY A 614 12.32 45.51 27.60
CA GLY A 614 11.95 46.93 27.59
C GLY A 614 12.29 47.72 28.87
N THR A 615 13.05 47.17 29.81
CA THR A 615 13.45 47.91 31.03
C THR A 615 14.83 48.53 30.82
N SER A 616 14.80 49.79 30.40
CA SER A 616 15.93 50.68 30.13
C SER A 616 17.02 50.62 31.21
N VAL A 617 18.26 50.35 30.78
CA VAL A 617 19.46 50.88 31.44
C VAL A 617 19.56 52.34 31.01
N VAL A 618 19.39 53.25 31.98
CA VAL A 618 20.05 54.57 31.95
C VAL A 618 21.51 54.35 32.31
#